data_AF-A0A1I4CJT5-F1
#
_entry.id   AF-A0A1I4CJT5-F1
#
_cell.length_a   1.000
_cell.length_b   1.000
_cell.length_c   1.000
_cell.angle_alpha   90.00
_cell.angle_beta   90.00
_cell.angle_gamma   90.00
#
_symmetry.space_group_name_H-M   'P 1'
#
loop_
_entity.id
_entity.type
_entity.pdbx_description
1 polymer ?
#
loop_
_entity_poly.entity_id
_entity_poly.type
_entity_poly.pdbx_seq_one_letter_code
_entity_poly.pdbx_strand_id
1 'polypeptide(L)'
;MDAEHLRGGRALLRWSQADLAEKSGVSVPTIKRLEAMVGELSGHGATIRALEAALNVAGIEFINRNGGGAGVRLKTRDYESGKPPEELNASNDD
;
A
#
# COMPACT_ATOMS: atom_id res chain seq x y z
N MET A 1 1.84 4.38 -11.00
CA MET A 1 0.82 4.40 -9.94
C MET A 1 -0.36 5.22 -10.41
N ASP A 2 -1.57 4.69 -10.23
CA ASP A 2 -2.81 5.35 -10.65
C ASP A 2 -3.57 5.92 -9.44
N ALA A 3 -4.56 6.78 -9.65
CA ALA A 3 -5.38 7.35 -8.57
C ALA A 3 -6.11 6.26 -7.77
N GLU A 4 -6.50 5.17 -8.43
CA GLU A 4 -7.14 4.00 -7.82
C GLU A 4 -6.19 3.26 -6.87
N HIS A 5 -4.91 3.16 -7.22
CA HIS A 5 -3.87 2.61 -6.33
C HIS A 5 -3.73 3.45 -5.06
N LEU A 6 -3.70 4.78 -5.22
CA LEU A 6 -3.55 5.71 -4.10
C LEU A 6 -4.75 5.60 -3.13
N ARG A 7 -5.97 5.71 -3.64
CA ARG A 7 -7.20 5.58 -2.85
C ARG A 7 -7.33 4.21 -2.20
N GLY A 8 -7.07 3.15 -2.97
CA GLY A 8 -7.18 1.77 -2.52
C GLY A 8 -6.16 1.45 -1.42
N GLY A 9 -4.89 1.80 -1.61
CA GLY A 9 -3.84 1.56 -0.64
C GLY A 9 -4.13 2.26 0.69
N ARG A 10 -4.56 3.51 0.62
CA ARG A 10 -4.98 4.27 1.80
C ARG A 10 -6.17 3.62 2.52
N ALA A 11 -7.17 3.17 1.78
CA ALA A 11 -8.34 2.50 2.34
C ALA A 11 -7.99 1.19 3.06
N LEU A 12 -7.09 0.37 2.48
CA LEU A 12 -6.62 -0.88 3.10
C LEU A 12 -5.87 -0.64 4.41
N LEU A 13 -5.11 0.45 4.50
CA LEU A 13 -4.40 0.84 5.72
C LEU A 13 -5.29 1.58 6.74
N ARG A 14 -6.56 1.87 6.39
CA ARG A 14 -7.49 2.71 7.17
C ARG A 14 -6.92 4.10 7.45
N TRP A 15 -6.10 4.62 6.54
CA TRP A 15 -5.50 5.94 6.66
C TRP A 15 -6.44 7.04 6.17
N SER A 16 -6.40 8.18 6.85
CA SER A 16 -6.91 9.44 6.35
C SER A 16 -5.92 10.06 5.36
N GLN A 17 -6.34 11.12 4.64
CA GLN A 17 -5.41 11.89 3.80
C GLN A 17 -4.31 12.56 4.64
N ALA A 18 -4.59 12.89 5.90
CA ALA A 18 -3.62 13.47 6.83
C ALA A 18 -2.57 12.43 7.27
N ASP A 19 -2.98 11.18 7.53
CA ASP A 19 -2.03 10.10 7.85
C ASP A 19 -1.07 9.85 6.69
N LEU A 20 -1.59 9.77 5.46
CA LEU A 20 -0.74 9.61 4.29
C LEU A 20 0.17 10.82 4.06
N ALA A 21 -0.30 12.04 4.35
CA ALA A 21 0.53 13.24 4.29
C ALA A 21 1.71 13.18 5.26
N GLU A 22 1.45 12.80 6.51
CA GLU A 22 2.47 12.63 7.53
C GLU A 22 3.52 11.58 7.12
N LYS A 23 3.07 10.41 6.62
CA LYS A 23 3.98 9.30 6.26
C LYS A 23 4.76 9.52 4.97
N SER A 24 4.23 10.30 4.02
CA SER A 24 4.87 10.56 2.72
C SER A 24 5.62 11.89 2.64
N GLY A 25 5.39 12.81 3.58
CA GLY A 25 5.88 14.19 3.50
C GLY A 25 5.20 15.03 2.41
N VAL A 26 4.13 14.52 1.78
CA VAL A 26 3.36 15.23 0.76
C VAL A 26 2.19 15.96 1.42
N SER A 27 1.94 17.21 1.02
CA SER A 27 0.86 18.00 1.60
C SER A 27 -0.54 17.39 1.36
N VAL A 28 -1.44 17.50 2.34
CA VAL A 28 -2.84 17.05 2.23
C VAL A 28 -3.55 17.60 0.99
N PRO A 29 -3.43 18.90 0.61
CA PRO A 29 -4.07 19.40 -0.61
C PRO A 29 -3.56 18.71 -1.88
N THR A 30 -2.27 18.35 -1.93
CA THR A 30 -1.70 17.62 -3.06
C THR A 30 -2.27 16.20 -3.13
N ILE A 31 -2.35 15.50 -2.00
CA ILE A 31 -2.97 14.17 -1.94
C ILE A 31 -4.42 14.22 -2.37
N LYS A 32 -5.22 15.17 -1.84
CA LYS A 32 -6.62 15.35 -2.23
C LYS A 32 -6.79 15.57 -3.73
N ARG A 33 -5.93 16.39 -4.34
CA ARG A 33 -5.93 16.63 -5.79
C ARG A 33 -5.61 15.37 -6.59
N LEU A 34 -4.60 14.60 -6.16
CA LEU A 34 -4.23 13.34 -6.82
C LEU A 34 -5.32 12.27 -6.68
N GLU A 35 -5.92 12.15 -5.49
CA GLU A 35 -7.04 11.23 -5.26
C GLU A 35 -8.32 11.61 -6.02
N ALA A 36 -8.48 12.86 -6.46
CA ALA A 36 -9.61 13.29 -7.27
C ALA A 36 -9.44 12.96 -8.77
N MET A 37 -8.24 12.59 -9.20
CA MET A 37 -7.97 12.18 -10.57
C MET A 37 -8.50 10.77 -10.85
N VAL A 38 -8.48 10.37 -12.12
CA VAL A 38 -8.85 9.04 -12.60
C VAL A 38 -7.71 8.51 -13.46
N GLY A 39 -7.30 7.27 -13.21
CA GLY A 39 -6.23 6.63 -13.95
C GLY A 39 -4.84 7.16 -13.57
N GLU A 40 -3.93 7.17 -14.55
CA GLU A 40 -2.51 7.38 -14.31
C GLU A 40 -2.19 8.78 -13.76
N LEU A 41 -1.47 8.82 -12.64
CA LEU A 41 -0.96 10.06 -12.08
C LEU A 41 0.32 10.42 -12.84
N SER A 42 0.23 11.32 -13.81
CA SER A 42 1.38 11.81 -14.59
C SER A 42 1.85 13.19 -14.09
N GLY A 43 3.10 13.57 -14.40
CA GLY A 43 3.64 14.92 -14.10
C GLY A 43 4.10 15.17 -12.65
N HIS A 44 4.01 14.18 -11.76
CA HIS A 44 4.33 14.33 -10.33
C HIS A 44 5.38 13.33 -9.82
N GLY A 45 6.43 13.06 -10.61
CA GLY A 45 7.34 11.92 -10.36
C GLY A 45 7.91 11.82 -8.94
N ALA A 46 8.40 12.92 -8.35
CA ALA A 46 8.92 12.90 -6.99
C ALA A 46 7.81 12.67 -5.94
N THR A 47 6.67 13.35 -6.09
CA THR A 47 5.50 13.19 -5.21
C THR A 47 4.93 11.77 -5.28
N ILE A 48 4.80 11.21 -6.47
CA ILE A 48 4.30 9.85 -6.69
C ILE A 48 5.22 8.83 -6.02
N ARG A 49 6.54 8.95 -6.21
CA ARG A 49 7.51 8.07 -5.55
C ARG A 49 7.42 8.15 -4.02
N ALA A 50 7.23 9.35 -3.46
CA ALA A 50 7.08 9.51 -2.01
C ALA A 50 5.80 8.83 -1.47
N LEU A 51 4.68 8.97 -2.18
CA LEU A 51 3.41 8.33 -1.82
C LEU A 51 3.48 6.81 -1.97
N GLU A 52 4.04 6.33 -3.08
CA GLU A 52 4.24 4.91 -3.36
C GLU A 52 5.14 4.26 -2.31
N ALA A 53 6.25 4.91 -1.96
CA ALA A 53 7.16 4.44 -0.91
C ALA A 53 6.46 4.37 0.46
N ALA A 54 5.72 5.41 0.86
CA ALA A 54 5.02 5.44 2.14
C ALA A 54 3.99 4.30 2.27
N LEU A 55 3.18 4.08 1.23
CA LEU A 55 2.21 2.98 1.19
C LEU A 55 2.92 1.62 1.17
N ASN A 56 4.00 1.49 0.40
CA ASN A 56 4.77 0.25 0.31
C ASN A 56 5.39 -0.14 1.66
N VAL A 57 6.03 0.81 2.35
CA VAL A 57 6.60 0.62 3.69
C VAL A 57 5.53 0.23 4.70
N ALA A 58 4.33 0.81 4.59
CA ALA A 58 3.21 0.49 5.47
C ALA A 58 2.52 -0.86 5.19
N GLY A 59 2.99 -1.60 4.17
CA GLY A 59 2.51 -2.95 3.89
C GLY A 59 1.56 -3.05 2.70
N ILE A 60 1.55 -2.08 1.78
CA ILE A 60 0.82 -2.18 0.52
C ILE A 60 1.72 -2.72 -0.59
N GLU A 61 1.14 -3.58 -1.43
CA GLU A 61 1.72 -3.99 -2.69
C GLU A 61 0.81 -3.56 -3.84
N PHE A 62 1.40 -2.98 -4.88
CA PHE A 62 0.69 -2.47 -6.05
C PHE A 62 0.63 -3.53 -7.14
N ILE A 63 -0.57 -3.76 -7.67
CA ILE A 63 -0.82 -4.67 -8.78
C ILE A 63 -1.00 -3.82 -10.03
N ASN A 64 -0.07 -3.95 -10.97
CA ASN A 64 -0.13 -3.27 -12.26
C ASN A 64 -1.30 -3.80 -13.10
N ARG A 65 -1.77 -2.97 -14.04
CA ARG A 65 -2.77 -3.38 -15.03
C ARG A 65 -2.24 -4.55 -15.86
N ASN A 66 -2.79 -5.75 -15.61
CA ASN A 66 -2.43 -7.00 -16.30
C ASN A 66 -3.65 -7.63 -16.99
N GLY A 67 -4.60 -6.79 -17.44
CA GLY A 67 -5.89 -7.21 -18.00
C GLY A 67 -7.08 -7.04 -17.05
N GLY A 68 -6.85 -6.99 -15.73
CA GLY A 68 -7.89 -6.83 -14.69
C GLY A 68 -8.06 -5.43 -14.09
N GLY A 69 -7.39 -4.41 -14.65
CA GLY A 69 -7.35 -3.07 -14.05
C GLY A 69 -6.26 -2.91 -12.98
N ALA A 70 -6.15 -1.72 -12.40
CA ALA A 70 -5.18 -1.41 -11.34
C ALA A 70 -5.70 -1.92 -9.99
N GLY A 71 -4.84 -2.54 -9.18
CA GLY A 71 -5.23 -3.08 -7.87
C GLY A 71 -4.18 -2.88 -6.78
N VAL A 72 -4.59 -3.07 -5.53
CA VAL A 72 -3.69 -3.09 -4.36
C VAL A 72 -3.99 -4.30 -3.50
N ARG A 73 -2.99 -4.82 -2.80
CA ARG A 73 -3.15 -5.83 -1.75
C ARG A 73 -2.30 -5.50 -0.54
N LEU A 74 -2.65 -6.09 0.60
CA LEU A 74 -1.72 -6.12 1.73
C LEU A 74 -0.58 -7.07 1.38
N LYS A 75 0.65 -6.67 1.71
CA LYS A 75 1.78 -7.59 1.75
C LYS A 75 1.43 -8.72 2.70
N THR A 76 1.89 -9.93 2.38
CA THR A 76 1.87 -11.01 3.35
C THR A 76 2.59 -10.52 4.61
N ARG A 77 1.87 -10.42 5.72
CA ARG A 77 2.51 -10.63 7.01
C ARG A 77 3.02 -12.04 6.90
N ASP A 78 4.32 -12.25 7.00
CA ASP A 78 4.90 -13.58 6.98
C ASP A 78 4.06 -14.46 7.90
N TYR A 79 3.21 -15.30 7.32
CA TYR A 79 2.54 -16.39 8.02
C TYR A 79 3.56 -17.51 8.28
N GLU A 80 4.85 -17.15 8.29
CA GLU A 80 6.09 -17.93 8.41
C GLU A 80 6.99 -17.36 9.53
N SER A 81 6.43 -16.64 10.52
CA SER A 81 6.95 -16.80 11.88
C SER A 81 6.30 -17.99 12.60
N GLY A 82 5.30 -18.62 11.96
CA GLY A 82 5.06 -20.04 12.16
C GLY A 82 6.27 -20.77 11.62
N LYS A 83 7.01 -21.42 12.51
CA LYS A 83 8.10 -22.34 12.18
C LYS A 83 7.76 -23.15 10.92
N PRO A 84 8.73 -23.45 10.03
CA PRO A 84 8.47 -24.32 8.87
C PRO A 84 7.78 -25.60 9.35
N PRO A 85 6.94 -26.27 8.51
CA PRO A 85 6.19 -27.45 8.93
C PRO A 85 7.05 -28.55 9.60
N GLU A 86 8.34 -28.59 9.23
CA GLU A 86 9.38 -29.47 9.76
C GLU A 86 9.74 -29.23 11.24
N GLU A 87 9.48 -28.02 11.74
CA GLU A 87 9.77 -27.56 13.10
C GLU A 87 8.51 -27.46 13.98
N LEU A 88 7.34 -27.83 13.46
CA LEU A 88 6.11 -27.99 14.22
C LEU A 88 6.19 -29.30 15.03
N ASN A 89 6.80 -29.25 16.22
CA ASN A 89 6.73 -30.36 17.16
C ASN A 89 5.46 -30.25 18.04
N ALA A 90 4.82 -31.38 18.33
CA ALA A 90 3.64 -31.46 19.20
C ALA A 90 3.99 -31.28 20.71
N SER A 91 5.09 -30.59 21.03
CA SER A 91 5.63 -30.53 22.40
C SER A 91 4.99 -29.46 23.28
N ASN A 92 3.95 -28.76 22.81
CA ASN A 92 3.36 -27.61 23.49
C ASN A 92 1.86 -27.80 23.81
N ASP A 93 1.40 -29.05 23.91
CA ASP A 93 0.01 -29.42 24.24
C ASP A 93 -0.19 -29.88 25.71
N ASP A 94 0.73 -29.50 26.61
CA ASP A 94 0.60 -29.69 28.07
C ASP A 94 0.27 -28.38 28.81
#